data_AF-A0A1Y0KVT7-F1
#
_entry.id   AF-A0A1Y0KVT7-F1
#
_cell.length_a   1.000
_cell.length_b   1.000
_cell.length_c   1.000
_cell.angle_alpha   90.00
_cell.angle_beta   90.00
_cell.angle_gamma   90.00
#
_symmetry.space_group_name_H-M   'P 1'
#
loop_
_entity.id
_entity.type
_entity.pdbx_description
1 polymer ?
#
loop_
_entity_poly.entity_id
_entity_poly.type
_entity_poly.pdbx_seq_one_letter_code
_entity_poly.pdbx_strand_id
1 'polypeptide(L)'
;MQLTNRYRSFSLLVITLLLLWINVAGATQLFYLGEKIPDIQRPWSSTHYQSLIAALQKVNQTQADALPRRSGEFTGPIYQRMVSDENLKAQLNIYRPLVSRQNEARESLFQLKELMRLYFDFNAAKQPYAAEALGLMSYSLNQQAVLFSLTTEFWMTLSPGEQSNPVRLNGLVETKDAAALLTKSSLDYLELTQQFGREELVLYSADLSKQLPRLFVHLSSDARQGLLERITYIGQSHSNPAVRTNIESLRPVLVELQDDMQQQLNLSKRKQTEQKSAPQLSLKLPKPDLPF
;
A
#
# COMPACT_ATOMS: atom_id res chain seq x y z
N MET A 1 21.98 18.94 62.44
CA MET A 1 20.85 19.16 61.52
C MET A 1 21.19 18.70 60.09
N GLN A 2 21.71 17.47 59.90
CA GLN A 2 22.12 16.94 58.58
C GLN A 2 21.59 15.52 58.27
N LEU A 3 20.94 14.86 59.24
CA LEU A 3 20.44 13.49 59.07
C LEU A 3 19.07 13.40 58.40
N THR A 4 18.29 14.48 58.36
CA THR A 4 16.95 14.52 57.75
C THR A 4 16.96 14.70 56.23
N ASN A 5 18.07 15.18 55.65
CA ASN A 5 18.15 15.46 54.22
C ASN A 5 18.49 14.22 53.36
N ARG A 6 19.18 13.22 53.92
CA ARG A 6 19.52 11.98 53.17
C ARG A 6 18.30 11.11 52.89
N TYR A 7 17.34 11.05 53.82
CA TYR A 7 16.12 10.24 53.64
C TYR A 7 15.16 10.82 52.59
N ARG A 8 15.04 12.16 52.51
CA ARG A 8 14.21 12.83 51.48
C ARG A 8 14.72 12.62 50.07
N SER A 9 16.04 12.67 49.87
CA SER A 9 16.64 12.43 48.54
C SER A 9 16.50 10.98 48.10
N PHE A 10 16.59 10.02 49.04
CA PHE A 10 16.40 8.60 48.73
C PHE A 10 14.94 8.29 48.36
N SER A 11 13.97 8.88 49.08
CA SER A 11 12.54 8.74 48.76
C SER A 11 12.18 9.33 47.39
N LEU A 12 12.73 10.50 47.03
CA LEU A 12 12.51 11.11 45.72
C LEU A 12 13.09 10.27 44.58
N LEU A 13 14.27 9.67 44.77
CA LEU A 13 14.95 8.85 43.77
C LEU A 13 14.24 7.50 43.57
N VAL A 14 13.71 6.90 44.66
CA VAL A 14 12.86 5.70 44.59
C VAL A 14 11.52 5.98 43.92
N ILE A 15 10.90 7.13 44.17
CA ILE A 15 9.65 7.55 43.51
C ILE A 15 9.87 7.80 42.01
N THR A 16 10.94 8.47 41.60
CA THR A 16 11.25 8.64 40.18
C THR A 16 11.61 7.33 39.50
N LEU A 17 12.32 6.41 40.16
CA LEU A 17 12.56 5.06 39.63
C LEU A 17 11.27 4.25 39.49
N LEU A 18 10.34 4.35 40.45
CA LEU A 18 9.02 3.72 40.39
C LEU A 18 8.15 4.30 39.27
N LEU A 19 8.17 5.62 39.07
CA LEU A 19 7.45 6.30 37.98
C LEU A 19 8.05 5.99 36.60
N LEU A 20 9.37 5.78 36.52
CA LEU A 20 10.04 5.27 35.31
C LEU A 20 9.66 3.81 35.03
N TRP A 21 9.52 2.97 36.07
CA TRP A 21 9.10 1.57 35.91
C TRP A 21 7.61 1.43 35.54
N ILE A 22 6.72 2.29 36.04
CA ILE A 22 5.30 2.29 35.65
C ILE A 22 5.13 2.63 34.15
N ASN A 23 6.01 3.45 33.57
CA ASN A 23 5.98 3.74 32.12
C ASN A 23 6.58 2.62 31.25
N VAL A 24 7.33 1.68 31.83
CA VAL A 24 7.95 0.56 31.09
C VAL A 24 7.09 -0.71 31.16
N ALA A 25 6.16 -0.81 32.11
CA ALA A 25 5.33 -1.98 32.33
C ALA A 25 3.95 -1.88 31.65
N GLY A 26 3.82 -2.55 30.50
CA GLY A 26 2.56 -3.15 30.06
C GLY A 26 2.03 -2.64 28.73
N ALA A 27 2.33 -3.37 27.65
CA ALA A 27 1.40 -3.44 26.52
C ALA A 27 0.05 -3.87 27.09
N THR A 28 -0.92 -2.95 27.16
CA THR A 28 -2.27 -3.25 27.64
C THR A 28 -2.82 -4.32 26.71
N GLN A 29 -3.07 -5.52 27.24
CA GLN A 29 -3.66 -6.58 26.42
C GLN A 29 -5.08 -6.14 26.08
N LEU A 30 -5.30 -5.87 24.79
CA LEU A 30 -6.60 -5.45 24.30
C LEU A 30 -7.41 -6.69 23.93
N PHE A 31 -8.69 -6.70 24.29
CA PHE A 31 -9.61 -7.79 23.98
C PHE A 31 -10.82 -7.24 23.23
N TYR A 32 -11.28 -8.01 22.25
CA TYR A 32 -12.51 -7.75 21.53
C TYR A 32 -13.39 -9.00 21.61
N LEU A 33 -14.55 -8.86 22.26
CA LEU A 33 -15.51 -9.94 22.44
C LEU A 33 -14.90 -11.23 23.02
N GLY A 34 -13.98 -11.07 23.99
CA GLY A 34 -13.29 -12.17 24.65
C GLY A 34 -12.03 -12.67 23.95
N GLU A 35 -11.76 -12.26 22.72
CA GLU A 35 -10.55 -12.61 21.98
C GLU A 35 -9.49 -11.53 22.08
N LYS A 36 -8.23 -11.94 22.27
CA LYS A 36 -7.10 -11.01 22.33
C LYS A 36 -6.84 -10.41 20.95
N ILE A 37 -6.74 -9.09 20.86
CA ILE A 37 -6.41 -8.37 19.64
C ILE A 37 -5.11 -7.55 19.78
N PRO A 38 -4.46 -7.20 18.67
CA PRO A 38 -3.31 -6.28 18.68
C PRO A 38 -3.63 -4.93 19.32
N ASP A 39 -2.61 -4.30 19.90
CA ASP A 39 -2.70 -2.94 20.42
C ASP A 39 -3.00 -1.94 19.29
N ILE A 40 -4.14 -1.24 19.37
CA ILE A 40 -4.58 -0.28 18.36
C ILE A 40 -3.83 1.06 18.42
N GLN A 41 -2.99 1.29 19.42
CA GLN A 41 -2.19 2.51 19.55
C GLN A 41 -0.81 2.39 18.89
N ARG A 42 -0.45 1.19 18.42
CA ARG A 42 0.84 0.93 17.76
C ARG A 42 0.65 0.64 16.27
N PRO A 43 1.62 1.02 15.41
CA PRO A 43 1.64 0.56 14.04
C PRO A 43 1.65 -0.96 13.95
N TRP A 44 0.83 -1.51 13.06
CA TRP A 44 0.74 -2.96 12.84
C TRP A 44 1.69 -3.44 11.77
N SER A 45 2.16 -4.66 11.96
CA SER A 45 2.90 -5.47 10.98
C SER A 45 2.05 -6.67 10.56
N SER A 46 2.54 -7.42 9.59
CA SER A 46 2.00 -8.71 9.14
C SER A 46 1.57 -9.63 10.29
N THR A 47 2.41 -9.80 11.32
CA THR A 47 2.12 -10.63 12.50
C THR A 47 0.94 -10.12 13.36
N HIS A 48 0.74 -8.81 13.40
CA HIS A 48 -0.41 -8.21 14.09
C HIS A 48 -1.70 -8.49 13.32
N TYR A 49 -1.69 -8.34 11.98
CA TYR A 49 -2.83 -8.73 11.16
C TYR A 49 -3.17 -10.21 11.32
N GLN A 50 -2.17 -11.09 11.28
CA GLN A 50 -2.37 -12.53 11.50
C GLN A 50 -3.07 -12.80 12.84
N SER A 51 -2.63 -12.14 13.91
CA SER A 51 -3.22 -12.29 15.24
C SER A 51 -4.67 -11.76 15.28
N LEU A 52 -4.93 -10.62 14.64
CA LEU A 52 -6.28 -10.06 14.51
C LEU A 52 -7.20 -11.01 13.73
N ILE A 53 -6.75 -11.53 12.60
CA ILE A 53 -7.55 -12.43 11.74
C ILE A 53 -7.95 -13.67 12.54
N ALA A 54 -7.02 -14.28 13.28
CA ALA A 54 -7.32 -15.43 14.12
C ALA A 54 -8.38 -15.11 15.19
N ALA A 55 -8.31 -13.93 15.82
CA ALA A 55 -9.32 -13.47 16.77
C ALA A 55 -10.69 -13.25 16.10
N LEU A 56 -10.72 -12.52 14.98
CA LEU A 56 -11.95 -12.19 14.26
C LEU A 56 -12.62 -13.42 13.65
N GLN A 57 -11.86 -14.43 13.23
CA GLN A 57 -12.41 -15.71 12.77
C GLN A 57 -13.22 -16.40 13.86
N LYS A 58 -12.72 -16.43 15.10
CA LYS A 58 -13.44 -17.01 16.23
C LYS A 58 -14.66 -16.17 16.62
N VAL A 59 -14.52 -14.85 16.63
CA VAL A 59 -15.65 -13.94 16.86
C VAL A 59 -16.75 -14.20 15.83
N ASN A 60 -16.42 -14.26 14.55
CA ASN A 60 -17.40 -14.49 13.48
C ASN A 60 -18.08 -15.87 13.55
N GLN A 61 -17.41 -16.88 14.11
CA GLN A 61 -18.00 -18.21 14.34
C GLN A 61 -18.97 -18.24 15.53
N THR A 62 -18.73 -17.39 16.54
CA THR A 62 -19.49 -17.41 17.80
C THR A 62 -20.58 -16.36 17.85
N GLN A 63 -20.42 -15.25 17.12
CA GLN A 63 -21.33 -14.12 17.08
C GLN A 63 -21.49 -13.64 15.64
N ALA A 64 -22.70 -13.77 15.11
CA ALA A 64 -23.04 -13.24 13.79
C ALA A 64 -22.96 -11.70 13.80
N ASP A 65 -22.53 -11.12 12.68
CA ASP A 65 -22.46 -9.67 12.46
C ASP A 65 -21.61 -8.86 13.45
N ALA A 66 -20.64 -9.52 14.09
CA ALA A 66 -19.81 -8.96 15.16
C ALA A 66 -18.38 -8.58 14.72
N LEU A 67 -18.13 -8.32 13.43
CA LEU A 67 -16.84 -7.78 13.00
C LEU A 67 -16.76 -6.28 13.28
N PRO A 68 -15.54 -5.74 13.52
CA PRO A 68 -15.34 -4.32 13.75
C PRO A 68 -15.92 -3.41 12.65
N ARG A 69 -16.85 -2.54 13.03
CA ARG A 69 -17.49 -1.54 12.16
C ARG A 69 -16.71 -0.22 12.17
N ARG A 70 -16.59 0.44 11.03
CA ARG A 70 -15.97 1.76 10.85
C ARG A 70 -16.69 2.85 11.63
N SER A 71 -18.03 2.80 11.68
CA SER A 71 -18.88 3.77 12.37
C SER A 71 -19.22 3.41 13.81
N GLY A 72 -18.78 2.25 14.29
CA GLY A 72 -19.08 1.84 15.67
C GLY A 72 -18.23 2.61 16.68
N GLU A 73 -18.85 3.01 17.79
CA GLU A 73 -18.18 3.78 18.85
C GLU A 73 -16.94 3.06 19.40
N PHE A 74 -17.06 1.75 19.66
CA PHE A 74 -15.99 0.93 20.24
C PHE A 74 -15.19 0.15 19.19
N THR A 75 -15.76 -0.10 18.01
CA THR A 75 -15.10 -0.85 16.93
C THR A 75 -14.41 0.04 15.91
N GLY A 76 -14.82 1.30 15.81
CA GLY A 76 -14.27 2.29 14.89
C GLY A 76 -12.76 2.44 15.06
N PRO A 77 -12.21 2.59 16.29
CA PRO A 77 -10.77 2.66 16.50
C PRO A 77 -10.01 1.39 16.05
N ILE A 78 -10.62 0.20 16.21
CA ILE A 78 -10.04 -1.06 15.73
C ILE A 78 -9.96 -1.04 14.19
N TYR A 79 -11.08 -0.70 13.54
CA TYR A 79 -11.14 -0.60 12.08
C TYR A 79 -10.19 0.46 11.53
N GLN A 80 -10.16 1.65 12.14
CA GLN A 80 -9.25 2.74 11.76
C GLN A 80 -7.79 2.29 11.82
N ARG A 81 -7.41 1.50 12.83
CA ARG A 81 -6.07 0.93 12.88
C ARG A 81 -5.85 -0.10 11.77
N MET A 82 -6.83 -0.94 11.43
CA MET A 82 -6.71 -1.91 10.33
C MET A 82 -6.34 -1.28 8.99
N VAL A 83 -6.77 -0.04 8.73
CA VAL A 83 -6.54 0.68 7.46
C VAL A 83 -5.62 1.90 7.62
N SER A 84 -4.84 1.95 8.70
CA SER A 84 -3.98 3.09 9.01
C SER A 84 -2.72 3.11 8.14
N ASP A 85 -2.43 4.25 7.50
CA ASP A 85 -1.17 4.49 6.78
C ASP A 85 0.07 4.34 7.69
N GLU A 86 -0.10 4.47 9.01
CA GLU A 86 0.99 4.24 9.96
C GLU A 86 1.54 2.82 9.90
N ASN A 87 0.71 1.84 9.53
CA ASN A 87 1.12 0.44 9.40
C ASN A 87 2.12 0.25 8.24
N LEU A 88 2.14 1.16 7.27
CA LEU A 88 3.09 1.12 6.16
C LEU A 88 4.49 1.63 6.55
N LYS A 89 4.63 2.32 7.70
CA LYS A 89 5.90 2.97 8.12
C LYS A 89 7.09 2.02 8.12
N ALA A 90 6.90 0.76 8.55
CA ALA A 90 7.98 -0.22 8.60
C ALA A 90 8.55 -0.56 7.21
N GLN A 91 7.69 -0.55 6.19
CA GLN A 91 8.03 -0.89 4.81
C GLN A 91 8.52 0.31 4.01
N LEU A 92 8.20 1.53 4.46
CA LEU A 92 8.66 2.78 3.86
C LEU A 92 9.97 3.31 4.47
N ASN A 93 10.44 2.69 5.56
CA ASN A 93 11.65 3.12 6.25
C ASN A 93 12.93 2.76 5.48
N ILE A 94 13.49 3.72 4.74
CA ILE A 94 14.71 3.56 3.94
C ILE A 94 15.94 3.10 4.73
N TYR A 95 15.95 3.26 6.06
CA TYR A 95 17.03 2.77 6.92
C TYR A 95 16.94 1.27 7.21
N ARG A 96 15.88 0.58 6.75
CA ARG A 96 15.76 -0.88 6.84
C ARG A 96 16.20 -1.57 5.54
N PRO A 97 16.80 -2.77 5.64
CA PRO A 97 17.18 -3.56 4.47
C PRO A 97 15.99 -3.78 3.52
N LEU A 98 16.23 -3.58 2.21
CA LEU A 98 15.20 -3.68 1.17
C LEU A 98 14.48 -5.04 1.19
N VAL A 99 15.23 -6.14 1.35
CA VAL A 99 14.67 -7.50 1.41
C VAL A 99 13.69 -7.63 2.58
N SER A 100 14.02 -7.08 3.75
CA SER A 100 13.13 -7.11 4.92
C SER A 100 11.85 -6.29 4.67
N ARG A 101 11.97 -5.11 4.06
CA ARG A 101 10.82 -4.27 3.69
C ARG A 101 9.91 -4.96 2.68
N GLN A 102 10.48 -5.60 1.65
CA GLN A 102 9.73 -6.34 0.65
C GLN A 102 8.99 -7.53 1.26
N ASN A 103 9.66 -8.30 2.12
CA ASN A 103 9.01 -9.43 2.79
C ASN A 103 7.84 -8.96 3.65
N GLU A 104 8.03 -7.91 4.45
CA GLU A 104 6.95 -7.34 5.27
C GLU A 104 5.78 -6.82 4.42
N ALA A 105 6.06 -6.20 3.27
CA ALA A 105 5.01 -5.73 2.34
C ALA A 105 4.22 -6.90 1.73
N ARG A 106 4.90 -7.97 1.30
CA ARG A 106 4.26 -9.18 0.76
C ARG A 106 3.40 -9.88 1.82
N GLU A 107 3.95 -10.08 3.01
CA GLU A 107 3.22 -10.71 4.11
C GLU A 107 2.02 -9.86 4.54
N SER A 108 2.18 -8.55 4.68
CA SER A 108 1.05 -7.65 5.00
C SER A 108 -0.05 -7.73 3.95
N LEU A 109 0.31 -7.73 2.66
CA LEU A 109 -0.66 -7.87 1.57
C LEU A 109 -1.39 -9.21 1.63
N PHE A 110 -0.69 -10.30 1.92
CA PHE A 110 -1.30 -11.61 2.11
C PHE A 110 -2.29 -11.61 3.28
N GLN A 111 -1.92 -11.05 4.43
CA GLN A 111 -2.83 -10.97 5.58
C GLN A 111 -4.04 -10.07 5.28
N LEU A 112 -3.86 -8.95 4.57
CA LEU A 112 -4.98 -8.11 4.15
C LEU A 112 -5.98 -8.86 3.26
N LYS A 113 -5.51 -9.75 2.38
CA LYS A 113 -6.39 -10.61 1.59
C LYS A 113 -7.23 -11.54 2.48
N GLU A 114 -6.62 -12.16 3.47
CA GLU A 114 -7.34 -13.03 4.42
C GLU A 114 -8.30 -12.24 5.32
N LEU A 115 -7.93 -11.03 5.71
CA LEU A 115 -8.80 -10.12 6.44
C LEU A 115 -10.01 -9.70 5.58
N MET A 116 -9.79 -9.32 4.32
CA MET A 116 -10.88 -8.99 3.39
C MET A 116 -11.88 -10.14 3.23
N ARG A 117 -11.42 -11.40 3.23
CA ARG A 117 -12.31 -12.59 3.17
C ARG A 117 -13.28 -12.69 4.33
N LEU A 118 -13.01 -12.05 5.47
CA LEU A 118 -13.97 -11.99 6.59
C LEU A 118 -15.06 -10.94 6.35
N TYR A 119 -14.74 -9.87 5.63
CA TYR A 119 -15.64 -8.72 5.42
C TYR A 119 -16.47 -8.81 4.14
N PHE A 120 -15.96 -9.50 3.11
CA PHE A 120 -16.69 -9.74 1.86
C PHE A 120 -17.52 -11.02 1.94
N ASP A 121 -18.82 -10.88 1.79
CA ASP A 121 -19.71 -12.02 1.52
C ASP A 121 -20.11 -12.03 0.04
N PHE A 122 -19.44 -12.85 -0.76
CA PHE A 122 -19.69 -12.93 -2.21
C PHE A 122 -21.06 -13.50 -2.58
N ASN A 123 -21.78 -14.11 -1.63
CA ASN A 123 -23.12 -14.66 -1.86
C ASN A 123 -24.23 -13.70 -1.42
N ALA A 124 -23.89 -12.64 -0.67
CA ALA A 124 -24.88 -11.70 -0.19
C ALA A 124 -25.38 -10.79 -1.31
N ALA A 125 -26.70 -10.63 -1.41
CA ALA A 125 -27.33 -9.67 -2.32
C ALA A 125 -26.92 -8.23 -1.99
N LYS A 126 -26.68 -7.94 -0.70
CA LYS A 126 -26.16 -6.67 -0.19
C LYS A 126 -25.07 -6.97 0.83
N GLN A 127 -23.93 -6.30 0.71
CA GLN A 127 -22.79 -6.53 1.60
C GLN A 127 -23.11 -6.08 3.03
N PRO A 128 -23.01 -6.98 4.04
CA PRO A 128 -23.26 -6.63 5.43
C PRO A 128 -22.28 -5.57 5.93
N TYR A 129 -21.01 -5.65 5.52
CA TYR A 129 -19.92 -4.75 5.90
C TYR A 129 -19.41 -3.92 4.71
N ALA A 130 -20.35 -3.39 3.92
CA ALA A 130 -20.06 -2.68 2.67
C ALA A 130 -18.96 -1.61 2.80
N ALA A 131 -19.07 -0.72 3.78
CA ALA A 131 -18.12 0.37 4.00
C ALA A 131 -16.73 -0.16 4.41
N GLU A 132 -16.71 -1.16 5.29
CA GLU A 132 -15.47 -1.74 5.80
C GLU A 132 -14.74 -2.54 4.74
N ALA A 133 -15.47 -3.34 3.95
CA ALA A 133 -14.95 -4.14 2.85
C ALA A 133 -14.32 -3.26 1.77
N LEU A 134 -15.01 -2.19 1.35
CA LEU A 134 -14.48 -1.22 0.38
C LEU A 134 -13.28 -0.42 0.93
N GLY A 135 -13.29 -0.06 2.22
CA GLY A 135 -12.14 0.59 2.85
C GLY A 135 -10.91 -0.31 2.93
N LEU A 136 -11.10 -1.61 3.22
CA LEU A 136 -10.02 -2.60 3.19
C LEU A 136 -9.48 -2.81 1.76
N MET A 137 -10.36 -2.82 0.76
CA MET A 137 -9.95 -2.87 -0.65
C MET A 137 -9.08 -1.66 -1.01
N SER A 138 -9.48 -0.45 -0.61
CA SER A 138 -8.69 0.77 -0.82
C SER A 138 -7.33 0.71 -0.12
N TYR A 139 -7.30 0.23 1.12
CA TYR A 139 -6.04 0.06 1.85
C TYR A 139 -5.13 -1.02 1.22
N SER A 140 -5.72 -2.10 0.67
CA SER A 140 -4.97 -3.12 -0.08
C SER A 140 -4.30 -2.55 -1.34
N LEU A 141 -4.98 -1.63 -2.05
CA LEU A 141 -4.38 -0.91 -3.19
C LEU A 141 -3.19 -0.05 -2.76
N ASN A 142 -3.28 0.63 -1.63
CA ASN A 142 -2.19 1.42 -1.07
C ASN A 142 -0.98 0.52 -0.72
N GLN A 143 -1.24 -0.61 -0.06
CA GLN A 143 -0.22 -1.63 0.26
C GLN A 143 0.44 -2.19 -1.01
N GLN A 144 -0.33 -2.38 -2.08
CA GLN A 144 0.19 -2.81 -3.39
C GLN A 144 1.10 -1.75 -4.01
N ALA A 145 0.76 -0.46 -3.92
CA ALA A 145 1.61 0.64 -4.41
C ALA A 145 2.98 0.66 -3.69
N VAL A 146 3.00 0.39 -2.39
CA VAL A 146 4.25 0.23 -1.62
C VAL A 146 5.08 -0.92 -2.18
N LEU A 147 4.47 -2.08 -2.41
CA LEU A 147 5.17 -3.24 -2.96
C LEU A 147 5.77 -2.94 -4.36
N PHE A 148 5.07 -2.20 -5.21
CA PHE A 148 5.61 -1.76 -6.52
C PHE A 148 6.80 -0.81 -6.39
N SER A 149 6.73 0.13 -5.46
CA SER A 149 7.83 1.05 -5.19
C SER A 149 9.08 0.27 -4.76
N LEU A 150 8.92 -0.72 -3.87
CA LEU A 150 10.02 -1.59 -3.43
C LEU A 150 10.54 -2.52 -4.53
N THR A 151 9.69 -2.99 -5.44
CA THR A 151 10.11 -3.78 -6.61
C THR A 151 10.94 -2.93 -7.57
N THR A 152 10.54 -1.67 -7.78
CA THR A 152 11.29 -0.72 -8.60
C THR A 152 12.64 -0.39 -7.97
N GLU A 153 12.66 -0.14 -6.65
CA GLU A 153 13.90 0.07 -5.89
C GLU A 153 14.86 -1.12 -6.06
N PHE A 154 14.35 -2.36 -5.90
CA PHE A 154 15.15 -3.57 -6.11
C PHE A 154 15.72 -3.67 -7.52
N TRP A 155 14.91 -3.37 -8.53
CA TRP A 155 15.35 -3.39 -9.93
C TRP A 155 16.55 -2.47 -10.16
N MET A 156 16.55 -1.29 -9.54
CA MET A 156 17.65 -0.32 -9.64
C MET A 156 18.93 -0.78 -8.94
N THR A 157 18.87 -1.78 -8.05
CA THR A 157 20.05 -2.38 -7.42
C THR A 157 20.70 -3.49 -8.25
N LEU A 158 20.01 -4.00 -9.27
CA LEU A 158 20.51 -5.07 -10.12
C LEU A 158 21.59 -4.57 -11.07
N SER A 159 22.55 -5.45 -11.40
CA SER A 159 23.54 -5.17 -12.45
C SER A 159 22.86 -5.07 -13.83
N PRO A 160 23.46 -4.38 -14.83
CA PRO A 160 22.87 -4.28 -16.16
C PRO A 160 22.57 -5.64 -16.82
N GLY A 161 23.42 -6.64 -16.58
CA GLY A 161 23.21 -8.01 -17.05
C GLY A 161 21.96 -8.66 -16.44
N GLU A 162 21.77 -8.51 -15.13
CA GLU A 162 20.58 -9.00 -14.42
C GLU A 162 19.31 -8.24 -14.82
N GLN A 163 19.38 -6.94 -15.08
CA GLN A 163 18.25 -6.15 -15.59
C GLN A 163 17.83 -6.60 -17.01
N SER A 164 18.75 -7.13 -17.80
CA SER A 164 18.46 -7.69 -19.13
C SER A 164 18.04 -9.16 -19.10
N ASN A 165 18.02 -9.81 -17.92
CA ASN A 165 17.68 -11.21 -17.80
C ASN A 165 16.20 -11.43 -18.19
N PRO A 166 15.92 -12.29 -19.20
CA PRO A 166 14.57 -12.47 -19.73
C PRO A 166 13.59 -13.02 -18.68
N VAL A 167 14.05 -13.88 -17.76
CA VAL A 167 13.21 -14.42 -16.69
C VAL A 167 12.78 -13.31 -15.73
N ARG A 168 13.69 -12.41 -15.37
CA ARG A 168 13.38 -11.28 -14.49
C ARG A 168 12.48 -10.25 -15.17
N LEU A 169 12.72 -9.98 -16.45
CA LEU A 169 11.87 -9.11 -17.24
C LEU A 169 10.44 -9.67 -17.36
N ASN A 170 10.30 -10.97 -17.64
CA ASN A 170 8.99 -11.63 -17.66
C ASN A 170 8.30 -11.53 -16.29
N GLY A 171 9.01 -11.82 -15.18
CA GLY A 171 8.43 -11.67 -13.85
C GLY A 171 8.00 -10.24 -13.52
N LEU A 172 8.73 -9.22 -14.00
CA LEU A 172 8.35 -7.82 -13.85
C LEU A 172 7.09 -7.48 -14.67
N VAL A 173 6.98 -8.00 -15.89
CA VAL A 173 5.78 -7.85 -16.74
C VAL A 173 4.58 -8.49 -16.07
N GLU A 174 4.68 -9.75 -15.62
CA GLU A 174 3.61 -10.45 -14.91
C GLU A 174 3.14 -9.69 -13.66
N THR A 175 4.09 -9.13 -12.90
CA THR A 175 3.75 -8.32 -11.71
C THR A 175 2.98 -7.05 -12.09
N LYS A 176 3.36 -6.38 -13.19
CA LYS A 176 2.65 -5.18 -13.68
C LYS A 176 1.28 -5.51 -14.24
N ASP A 177 1.13 -6.65 -14.90
CA ASP A 177 -0.16 -7.09 -15.44
C ASP A 177 -1.13 -7.47 -14.31
N ALA A 178 -0.64 -8.15 -13.27
CA ALA A 178 -1.41 -8.39 -12.05
C ALA A 178 -1.83 -7.09 -11.36
N ALA A 179 -0.97 -6.06 -11.36
CA ALA A 179 -1.29 -4.72 -10.89
C ALA A 179 -2.45 -4.09 -11.66
N ALA A 180 -2.36 -4.17 -12.99
CA ALA A 180 -3.32 -3.58 -13.89
C ALA A 180 -4.68 -4.23 -13.71
N LEU A 181 -4.71 -5.57 -13.60
CA LEU A 181 -5.92 -6.31 -13.32
C LEU A 181 -6.53 -5.88 -11.98
N LEU A 182 -5.75 -5.85 -10.90
CA LEU A 182 -6.25 -5.47 -9.58
C LEU A 182 -6.76 -4.01 -9.55
N THR A 183 -6.07 -3.10 -10.22
CA THR A 183 -6.47 -1.69 -10.33
C THR A 183 -7.74 -1.51 -11.16
N LYS A 184 -7.91 -2.32 -12.22
CA LYS A 184 -9.13 -2.33 -13.01
C LYS A 184 -10.29 -2.90 -12.21
N SER A 185 -10.10 -4.08 -11.60
CA SER A 185 -11.12 -4.74 -10.77
C SER A 185 -11.56 -3.87 -9.61
N SER A 186 -10.66 -3.06 -9.03
CA SER A 186 -11.04 -2.14 -7.95
C SER A 186 -12.01 -1.05 -8.42
N LEU A 187 -11.92 -0.58 -9.67
CA LEU A 187 -12.91 0.33 -10.26
C LEU A 187 -14.24 -0.37 -10.53
N ASP A 188 -14.22 -1.66 -10.87
CA ASP A 188 -15.45 -2.41 -11.16
C ASP A 188 -16.38 -2.50 -9.94
N TYR A 189 -15.84 -2.44 -8.71
CA TYR A 189 -16.66 -2.35 -7.48
C TYR A 189 -17.56 -1.12 -7.44
N LEU A 190 -17.21 -0.03 -8.14
CA LEU A 190 -18.07 1.16 -8.22
C LEU A 190 -19.41 0.83 -8.91
N GLU A 191 -19.40 -0.11 -9.85
CA GLU A 191 -20.59 -0.49 -10.61
C GLU A 191 -21.50 -1.48 -9.88
N LEU A 192 -21.04 -2.07 -8.78
CA LEU A 192 -21.78 -3.04 -7.97
C LEU A 192 -22.84 -2.37 -7.08
N THR A 193 -23.65 -1.49 -7.66
CA THR A 193 -24.67 -0.65 -7.01
C THR A 193 -25.82 -1.42 -6.35
N GLN A 194 -25.98 -2.71 -6.67
CA GLN A 194 -26.92 -3.59 -5.96
C GLN A 194 -26.33 -4.10 -4.64
N GLN A 195 -25.03 -4.37 -4.62
CA GLN A 195 -24.33 -4.95 -3.46
C GLN A 195 -23.85 -3.88 -2.47
N PHE A 196 -23.48 -2.70 -2.97
CA PHE A 196 -22.96 -1.59 -2.18
C PHE A 196 -23.90 -0.39 -2.23
N GLY A 197 -24.11 0.25 -1.07
CA GLY A 197 -24.95 1.43 -0.96
C GLY A 197 -24.30 2.69 -1.56
N ARG A 198 -25.12 3.74 -1.73
CA ARG A 198 -24.68 4.97 -2.38
C ARG A 198 -23.58 5.69 -1.60
N GLU A 199 -23.67 5.75 -0.28
CA GLU A 199 -22.72 6.46 0.57
C GLU A 199 -21.36 5.75 0.60
N GLU A 200 -21.39 4.42 0.65
CA GLU A 200 -20.19 3.58 0.64
C GLU A 200 -19.44 3.72 -0.69
N LEU A 201 -20.16 3.74 -1.82
CA LEU A 201 -19.56 3.96 -3.14
C LEU A 201 -18.96 5.36 -3.30
N VAL A 202 -19.58 6.38 -2.70
CA VAL A 202 -19.02 7.75 -2.69
C VAL A 202 -17.71 7.79 -1.91
N LEU A 203 -17.71 7.25 -0.69
CA LEU A 203 -16.49 7.17 0.13
C LEU A 203 -15.38 6.39 -0.60
N TYR A 204 -15.73 5.24 -1.19
CA TYR A 204 -14.78 4.42 -1.92
C TYR A 204 -14.20 5.13 -3.15
N SER A 205 -15.02 5.83 -3.94
CA SER A 205 -14.54 6.61 -5.09
C SER A 205 -13.58 7.74 -4.68
N ALA A 206 -13.83 8.38 -3.53
CA ALA A 206 -12.94 9.40 -2.99
C ALA A 206 -11.61 8.79 -2.52
N ASP A 207 -11.64 7.62 -1.90
CA ASP A 207 -10.42 6.93 -1.48
C ASP A 207 -9.61 6.40 -2.67
N LEU A 208 -10.26 5.84 -3.70
CA LEU A 208 -9.61 5.46 -4.95
C LEU A 208 -8.89 6.63 -5.63
N SER A 209 -9.50 7.82 -5.62
CA SER A 209 -8.92 9.02 -6.22
C SER A 209 -7.57 9.41 -5.58
N LYS A 210 -7.35 9.05 -4.31
CA LYS A 210 -6.06 9.27 -3.63
C LYS A 210 -5.02 8.20 -3.98
N GLN A 211 -5.46 6.95 -4.19
CA GLN A 211 -4.54 5.82 -4.39
C GLN A 211 -4.13 5.63 -5.86
N LEU A 212 -5.03 5.90 -6.81
CA LEU A 212 -4.83 5.60 -8.21
C LEU A 212 -3.61 6.29 -8.85
N PRO A 213 -3.28 7.58 -8.57
CA PRO A 213 -2.08 8.20 -9.13
C PRO A 213 -0.79 7.44 -8.77
N ARG A 214 -0.71 6.91 -7.54
CA ARG A 214 0.46 6.16 -7.06
C ARG A 214 0.59 4.79 -7.71
N LEU A 215 -0.52 4.14 -8.07
CA LEU A 215 -0.50 2.88 -8.80
C LEU A 215 -0.23 3.10 -10.29
N PHE A 216 -0.80 4.17 -10.86
CA PHE A 216 -0.76 4.49 -12.28
C PHE A 216 0.66 4.52 -12.85
N VAL A 217 1.60 5.13 -12.12
CA VAL A 217 3.01 5.25 -12.55
C VAL A 217 3.74 3.91 -12.70
N HIS A 218 3.23 2.85 -12.09
CA HIS A 218 3.84 1.52 -12.15
C HIS A 218 3.26 0.63 -13.28
N LEU A 219 2.11 1.00 -13.84
CA LEU A 219 1.41 0.21 -14.86
C LEU A 219 2.13 0.26 -16.21
N SER A 220 1.84 -0.70 -17.10
CA SER A 220 2.27 -0.66 -18.50
C SER A 220 1.52 0.44 -19.28
N SER A 221 2.01 0.82 -20.47
CA SER A 221 1.34 1.85 -21.29
C SER A 221 -0.10 1.46 -21.63
N ASP A 222 -0.30 0.20 -22.04
CA ASP A 222 -1.61 -0.32 -22.43
C ASP A 222 -2.57 -0.36 -21.24
N ALA A 223 -2.07 -0.77 -20.07
CA ALA A 223 -2.85 -0.76 -18.84
C ALA A 223 -3.25 0.66 -18.41
N ARG A 224 -2.36 1.65 -18.56
CA ARG A 224 -2.67 3.05 -18.27
C ARG A 224 -3.75 3.59 -19.19
N GLN A 225 -3.67 3.29 -20.49
CA GLN A 225 -4.69 3.69 -21.46
C GLN A 225 -6.05 3.06 -21.14
N GLY A 226 -6.11 1.75 -20.93
CA GLY A 226 -7.35 1.07 -20.56
C GLY A 226 -7.96 1.58 -19.25
N LEU A 227 -7.11 1.98 -18.29
CA LEU A 227 -7.54 2.59 -17.04
C LEU A 227 -8.14 3.98 -17.25
N LEU A 228 -7.53 4.82 -18.10
CA LEU A 228 -8.07 6.14 -18.47
C LEU A 228 -9.43 6.04 -19.19
N GLU A 229 -9.58 5.07 -20.08
CA GLU A 229 -10.85 4.76 -20.75
C GLU A 229 -11.92 4.35 -19.73
N ARG A 230 -11.56 3.48 -18.78
CA ARG A 230 -12.46 3.04 -17.71
C ARG A 230 -12.89 4.18 -16.80
N ILE A 231 -11.96 5.03 -16.39
CA ILE A 231 -12.23 6.24 -15.57
C ILE A 231 -13.16 7.19 -16.32
N THR A 232 -12.92 7.41 -17.61
CA THR A 232 -13.77 8.26 -18.45
C THR A 232 -15.19 7.69 -18.53
N TYR A 233 -15.32 6.39 -18.77
CA TYR A 233 -16.61 5.71 -18.80
C TYR A 233 -17.37 5.86 -17.49
N ILE A 234 -16.75 5.57 -16.35
CA ILE A 234 -17.38 5.70 -15.01
C ILE A 234 -17.77 7.15 -14.75
N GLY A 235 -16.89 8.11 -15.06
CA GLY A 235 -17.15 9.54 -14.91
C GLY A 235 -18.39 10.01 -15.66
N GLN A 236 -18.66 9.45 -16.84
CA GLN A 236 -19.82 9.84 -17.67
C GLN A 236 -21.11 9.09 -17.30
N SER A 237 -20.99 7.79 -17.00
CA SER A 237 -22.13 6.87 -16.98
C SER A 237 -22.61 6.45 -15.59
N HIS A 238 -21.80 6.65 -14.54
CA HIS A 238 -22.15 6.14 -13.22
C HIS A 238 -23.42 6.80 -12.66
N SER A 239 -24.31 5.98 -12.07
CA SER A 239 -25.65 6.42 -11.64
C SER A 239 -25.62 7.44 -10.50
N ASN A 240 -24.58 7.40 -9.65
CA ASN A 240 -24.37 8.35 -8.56
C ASN A 240 -23.55 9.57 -9.03
N PRO A 241 -24.08 10.81 -8.98
CA PRO A 241 -23.37 12.02 -9.38
C PRO A 241 -22.08 12.29 -8.59
N ALA A 242 -22.05 12.01 -7.29
CA ALA A 242 -20.86 12.26 -6.48
C ALA A 242 -19.69 11.33 -6.85
N VAL A 243 -20.00 10.07 -7.19
CA VAL A 243 -19.00 9.14 -7.73
C VAL A 243 -18.46 9.64 -9.07
N ARG A 244 -19.34 10.11 -9.97
CA ARG A 244 -18.92 10.72 -11.24
C ARG A 244 -17.94 11.86 -11.01
N THR A 245 -18.29 12.81 -10.15
CA THR A 245 -17.43 13.96 -9.83
C THR A 245 -16.06 13.53 -9.28
N ASN A 246 -16.02 12.58 -8.34
CA ASN A 246 -14.76 12.09 -7.79
C ASN A 246 -13.87 11.47 -8.89
N ILE A 247 -14.43 10.62 -9.74
CA ILE A 247 -13.70 9.93 -10.79
C ILE A 247 -13.30 10.86 -11.94
N GLU A 248 -14.16 11.81 -12.32
CA GLU A 248 -13.83 12.84 -13.33
C GLU A 248 -12.70 13.75 -12.86
N SER A 249 -12.63 14.06 -11.56
CA SER A 249 -11.56 14.87 -10.98
C SER A 249 -10.19 14.20 -11.06
N LEU A 250 -10.15 12.87 -11.11
CA LEU A 250 -8.93 12.08 -11.23
C LEU A 250 -8.37 12.09 -12.65
N ARG A 251 -9.22 12.17 -13.67
CA ARG A 251 -8.83 12.12 -15.08
C ARG A 251 -7.69 13.10 -15.45
N PRO A 252 -7.77 14.42 -15.17
CA PRO A 252 -6.71 15.35 -15.54
C PRO A 252 -5.36 14.97 -14.91
N VAL A 253 -5.35 14.52 -13.65
CA VAL A 253 -4.13 14.09 -12.95
C VAL A 253 -3.47 12.90 -13.64
N LEU A 254 -4.25 11.90 -14.04
CA LEU A 254 -3.70 10.71 -14.70
C LEU A 254 -3.26 10.98 -16.14
N VAL A 255 -3.93 11.89 -16.86
CA VAL A 255 -3.51 12.32 -18.19
C VAL A 255 -2.17 13.06 -18.12
N GLU A 256 -2.02 13.98 -17.16
CA GLU A 256 -0.75 14.68 -16.94
C GLU A 256 0.39 13.71 -16.62
N LEU A 257 0.14 12.72 -15.76
CA LEU A 257 1.12 11.66 -15.47
C LEU A 257 1.47 10.83 -16.71
N GLN A 258 0.47 10.46 -17.53
CA GLN A 258 0.70 9.71 -18.77
C GLN A 258 1.60 10.51 -19.74
N ASP A 259 1.32 11.80 -19.89
CA ASP A 259 2.04 12.68 -20.79
C ASP A 259 3.50 12.87 -20.33
N ASP A 260 3.73 13.15 -19.05
CA ASP A 260 5.08 13.27 -18.48
C ASP A 260 5.88 11.96 -18.67
N MET A 261 5.28 10.81 -18.34
CA MET A 261 5.93 9.50 -18.51
C MET A 261 6.30 9.25 -19.98
N GLN A 262 5.42 9.60 -20.93
CA GLN A 262 5.69 9.43 -22.36
C GLN A 262 6.83 10.35 -22.84
N GLN A 263 6.89 11.58 -22.34
CA GLN A 263 8.00 12.50 -22.61
C GLN A 263 9.32 11.94 -22.09
N GLN A 264 9.38 11.43 -20.86
CA GLN A 264 10.57 10.82 -20.27
C GLN A 264 11.06 9.60 -21.06
N LEU A 265 10.14 8.75 -21.54
CA LEU A 265 10.47 7.60 -22.39
C LEU A 265 11.06 8.04 -23.73
N ASN A 266 10.49 9.07 -24.36
CA ASN A 266 11.00 9.61 -25.62
C ASN A 266 12.39 10.24 -25.48
N LEU A 267 12.63 10.97 -24.38
CA LEU A 267 13.95 11.53 -24.06
C LEU A 267 15.00 10.43 -23.85
N SER A 268 14.62 9.35 -23.15
CA SER A 268 15.50 8.21 -22.89
C SER A 268 15.88 7.47 -24.18
N LYS A 269 14.91 7.28 -25.09
CA LYS A 269 15.15 6.67 -26.40
C LYS A 269 16.13 7.51 -27.24
N ARG A 270 15.96 8.85 -27.28
CA ARG A 270 16.87 9.75 -28.02
C ARG A 270 18.31 9.66 -27.50
N LYS A 271 18.50 9.69 -26.18
CA LYS A 271 19.84 9.53 -25.56
C LYS A 271 20.51 8.19 -25.90
N GLN A 272 19.75 7.09 -25.94
CA GLN A 272 20.28 5.78 -26.32
C GLN A 272 20.65 5.71 -27.81
N THR A 273 19.89 6.36 -28.69
CA THR A 273 20.21 6.44 -30.12
C THR A 273 21.48 7.26 -30.35
N GLU A 274 21.66 8.39 -29.66
CA GLU A 274 22.86 9.22 -29.74
C GLU A 274 24.12 8.49 -29.22
N GLN A 275 24.02 7.75 -28.11
CA GLN A 275 25.15 6.94 -27.59
C GLN A 275 25.56 5.78 -28.50
N LYS A 276 24.61 5.13 -29.19
CA LYS A 276 24.93 4.09 -30.19
C LYS A 276 25.52 4.67 -31.49
N SER A 277 25.30 5.97 -31.74
CA SER A 277 25.76 6.68 -32.94
C SER A 277 27.07 7.44 -32.72
N ALA A 278 27.60 7.48 -31.49
CA ALA A 278 28.90 8.08 -31.23
C ALA A 278 29.98 7.30 -32.00
N PRO A 279 30.76 7.95 -32.89
CA PRO A 279 31.81 7.26 -33.62
C PRO A 279 32.77 6.63 -32.61
N GLN A 280 33.00 5.32 -32.72
CA GLN A 280 34.11 4.67 -32.04
C GLN A 280 35.36 5.47 -32.39
N LEU A 281 35.93 6.15 -31.40
CA LEU A 281 37.21 6.82 -31.55
C LEU A 281 38.23 5.70 -31.84
N SER A 282 38.47 5.43 -33.12
CA SER A 282 39.46 4.46 -33.52
C SER A 282 40.82 5.03 -33.13
N LEU A 283 41.37 4.57 -32.03
CA LEU A 283 42.79 4.73 -31.69
C LEU A 283 43.62 3.88 -32.68
N LYS A 284 43.56 4.21 -33.97
CA LYS A 284 44.61 3.88 -34.91
C LYS A 284 45.75 4.85 -34.61
N LEU A 285 46.61 4.46 -33.69
CA LEU A 285 47.92 5.09 -33.53
C LEU A 285 48.63 5.00 -34.90
N PRO A 286 49.13 6.10 -35.46
CA PRO A 286 50.00 6.05 -36.62
C PRO A 286 51.22 5.19 -36.23
N LYS A 287 51.55 4.19 -37.05
CA LYS A 287 52.85 3.52 -36.92
C LYS A 287 53.93 4.59 -37.06
N PRO A 288 54.89 4.70 -36.13
CA PRO A 288 56.04 5.55 -36.36
C PRO A 288 56.85 4.95 -37.50
N ASP A 289 57.00 5.71 -38.58
CA ASP A 289 58.06 5.49 -39.56
C ASP A 289 59.38 5.71 -38.84
N LEU A 290 60.03 4.63 -38.43
CA LEU A 290 61.41 4.68 -37.97
C LEU A 290 62.32 4.45 -39.20
N PRO A 291 63.22 5.39 -39.53
CA PRO A 291 64.32 5.10 -40.43
C PRO A 291 65.40 4.29 -39.68
N PHE A 292 66.00 3.36 -40.42
CA PHE A 292 67.07 2.40 -40.09
C PHE A 292 66.60 1.03 -39.60
#